data_AF-A0A090K7M9-F1
#
_entry.id   AF-A0A090K7M9-F1
#
_cell.length_a   1.000
_cell.length_b   1.000
_cell.length_c   1.000
_cell.angle_alpha   90.00
_cell.angle_beta   90.00
_cell.angle_gamma   90.00
#
_symmetry.space_group_name_H-M   'P 1'
#
loop_
_entity.id
_entity.type
_entity.pdbx_description
1 polymer ?
#
loop_
_entity_poly.entity_id
_entity_poly.type
_entity_poly.pdbx_seq_one_letter_code
_entity_poly.pdbx_strand_id
1 'polypeptide(L)'
;MPRLFTAIEVSNSVGDELNRCFPEANQLPARVSKHVTLRFIGNVTEAEACAIELELISINVVPFKLAVAGCQFFNAHGAKAIFVLNVKPNKELSELHQLISMVLLHRGVKAEERKYVPHITLARINRSSDTLIDSLLAQGGCVSTELSVTGFILYCSARVPTPSYIKRREYIFTKPNA
;
A
#
# COMPACT_ATOMS: atom_id res chain seq x y z
N MET A 1 -16.20 -9.23 11.45
CA MET A 1 -14.84 -8.89 11.88
C MET A 1 -14.11 -8.27 10.70
N PRO A 2 -14.00 -6.93 10.64
CA PRO A 2 -13.28 -6.24 9.58
C PRO A 2 -11.79 -6.61 9.61
N ARG A 3 -11.19 -6.74 8.43
CA ARG A 3 -9.74 -6.90 8.29
C ARG A 3 -9.11 -5.57 7.95
N LEU A 4 -8.37 -4.98 8.88
CA LEU A 4 -7.86 -3.62 8.74
C LEU A 4 -6.41 -3.55 8.29
N PHE A 5 -6.09 -2.45 7.62
CA PHE A 5 -4.72 -2.02 7.33
C PHE A 5 -4.68 -0.51 7.07
N THR A 6 -3.54 0.12 7.31
CA THR A 6 -3.28 1.51 6.95
C THR A 6 -2.49 1.58 5.65
N ALA A 7 -2.77 2.58 4.82
CA ALA A 7 -2.09 2.75 3.54
C ALA A 7 -2.09 4.22 3.08
N ILE A 8 -1.14 4.55 2.19
CA ILE A 8 -1.14 5.77 1.39
C ILE A 8 -1.87 5.44 0.08
N GLU A 9 -2.90 6.20 -0.25
CA GLU A 9 -3.61 6.04 -1.53
C GLU A 9 -2.80 6.63 -2.69
N VAL A 10 -2.74 5.91 -3.81
CA VAL A 10 -2.16 6.42 -5.05
C VAL A 10 -3.22 7.25 -5.77
N SER A 11 -2.89 8.50 -6.10
CA SER A 11 -3.79 9.38 -6.86
C SER A 11 -4.22 8.76 -8.18
N ASN A 12 -5.44 9.07 -8.64
CA ASN A 12 -5.97 8.51 -9.89
C ASN A 12 -5.07 8.78 -11.09
N SER A 13 -4.50 9.99 -11.20
CA SER A 13 -3.60 10.35 -12.31
C SER A 13 -2.38 9.45 -12.39
N VAL A 14 -1.73 9.18 -11.26
CA VAL A 14 -0.59 8.25 -11.21
C VAL A 14 -1.09 6.81 -11.39
N GLY A 15 -2.25 6.46 -10.85
CA GLY A 15 -2.88 5.16 -11.06
C GLY A 15 -3.09 4.84 -12.54
N ASP A 16 -3.57 5.81 -13.32
CA ASP A 16 -3.83 5.71 -14.75
C ASP A 16 -2.56 5.69 -15.57
N GLU A 17 -1.55 6.48 -15.18
CA GLU A 17 -0.20 6.39 -15.75
C GLU A 17 0.38 4.98 -15.59
N LEU A 18 0.35 4.44 -14.39
CA LEU A 18 0.85 3.10 -14.11
C LEU A 18 0.08 2.02 -14.88
N ASN A 19 -1.23 2.17 -15.07
CA ASN A 19 -2.01 1.25 -15.90
C ASN A 19 -1.58 1.28 -17.37
N ARG A 20 -1.23 2.45 -17.90
CA ARG A 20 -0.72 2.60 -19.27
C ARG A 20 0.67 2.01 -19.43
N CYS A 21 1.53 2.11 -18.42
CA CYS A 21 2.87 1.51 -18.44
C CYS A 21 2.85 -0.02 -18.39
N PHE A 22 1.81 -0.62 -17.79
CA PHE A 22 1.71 -2.06 -17.59
C PHE A 22 0.36 -2.63 -18.08
N PRO A 23 0.11 -2.63 -19.41
CA PRO A 23 -1.17 -3.06 -19.97
C PRO A 23 -1.45 -4.54 -19.71
N GLU A 24 -0.41 -5.39 -19.65
CA GLU A 24 -0.53 -6.81 -19.32
C GLU A 24 -0.92 -7.03 -17.86
N ALA A 25 -0.33 -6.25 -16.94
CA ALA A 25 -0.68 -6.29 -15.51
C ALA A 25 -2.12 -5.79 -15.26
N ASN A 26 -2.56 -4.79 -16.01
CA ASN A 26 -3.90 -4.21 -15.90
C ASN A 26 -5.03 -5.19 -16.32
N GLN A 27 -4.71 -6.20 -17.13
CA GLN A 27 -5.64 -7.26 -17.52
C GLN A 27 -5.76 -8.36 -16.46
N LEU A 28 -4.89 -8.35 -15.45
CA LEU A 28 -4.89 -9.34 -14.38
C LEU A 28 -5.82 -8.93 -13.22
N PRO A 29 -6.42 -9.90 -12.51
CA PRO A 29 -7.38 -9.61 -11.46
C PRO A 29 -6.70 -9.01 -10.21
N ALA A 30 -6.66 -7.68 -10.15
CA ALA A 30 -6.48 -6.93 -8.92
C ALA A 30 -7.43 -5.72 -8.91
N ARG A 31 -8.71 -5.98 -8.64
CA ARG A 31 -9.78 -4.97 -8.55
C ARG A 31 -9.73 -4.18 -7.24
N VAL A 32 -8.62 -3.52 -6.94
CA VAL A 32 -8.53 -2.67 -5.76
C VAL A 32 -7.71 -1.42 -6.06
N SER A 33 -8.00 -0.34 -5.32
CA SER A 33 -7.24 0.91 -5.41
C SER A 33 -5.75 0.66 -5.19
N LYS A 34 -4.91 1.26 -6.05
CA LYS A 34 -3.47 1.24 -5.88
C LYS A 34 -3.12 2.03 -4.61
N HIS A 35 -2.24 1.45 -3.80
CA HIS A 35 -1.84 2.04 -2.53
C HIS A 35 -0.46 1.54 -2.13
N VAL A 36 0.20 2.27 -1.24
CA VAL A 36 1.38 1.81 -0.50
C VAL A 36 0.92 1.40 0.90
N THR A 37 0.99 0.11 1.21
CA THR A 37 0.63 -0.35 2.56
C THR A 37 1.63 0.19 3.57
N LEU A 38 1.12 0.73 4.68
CA LEU A 38 1.91 1.16 5.82
C LEU A 38 1.92 0.04 6.87
N ARG A 39 0.75 -0.43 7.31
CA ARG A 39 0.70 -1.47 8.36
C ARG A 39 -0.53 -2.36 8.25
N PHE A 40 -0.33 -3.68 8.29
CA PHE A 40 -1.43 -4.65 8.39
C PHE A 40 -1.86 -4.86 9.85
N ILE A 41 -3.13 -4.61 10.15
CA ILE A 41 -3.68 -4.77 11.51
C ILE A 41 -4.30 -6.18 11.66
N GLY A 42 -4.91 -6.70 10.60
CA GLY A 42 -5.56 -8.02 10.64
C GLY A 42 -7.03 -7.94 11.04
N ASN A 43 -7.59 -9.05 11.51
CA ASN A 43 -9.00 -9.12 11.90
C ASN A 43 -9.18 -8.50 13.28
N VAL A 44 -10.13 -7.58 13.40
CA VAL A 44 -10.50 -6.95 14.67
C VAL A 44 -12.02 -6.98 14.84
N THR A 45 -12.48 -6.70 16.06
CA THR A 45 -13.87 -6.37 16.36
C THR A 45 -14.19 -4.94 15.91
N GLU A 46 -15.47 -4.59 15.74
CA GLU A 46 -15.84 -3.19 15.41
C GLU A 46 -15.46 -2.22 16.54
N ALA A 47 -15.52 -2.64 17.81
CA ALA A 47 -15.11 -1.81 18.94
C ALA A 47 -13.61 -1.47 18.88
N GLU A 48 -12.75 -2.46 18.59
CA GLU A 48 -11.33 -2.25 18.36
C GLU A 48 -11.07 -1.37 17.13
N ALA A 49 -11.84 -1.57 16.05
CA ALA A 49 -11.74 -0.73 14.85
C ALA A 49 -12.01 0.76 15.17
N CYS A 50 -13.08 1.06 15.91
CA CYS A 50 -13.39 2.42 16.35
C CYS A 50 -12.30 3.01 17.26
N ALA A 51 -11.74 2.20 18.18
CA ALA A 51 -10.64 2.66 19.04
C ALA A 51 -9.37 2.99 18.24
N ILE A 52 -9.03 2.16 17.25
CA ILE A 52 -7.91 2.40 16.33
C ILE A 52 -8.16 3.69 15.52
N GLU A 53 -9.39 3.91 15.04
CA GLU A 53 -9.73 5.13 14.30
C GLU A 53 -9.48 6.41 15.09
N LEU A 54 -9.74 6.38 16.39
CA LEU A 54 -9.52 7.53 17.27
C LEU A 54 -8.04 7.75 17.56
N GLU A 55 -7.28 6.68 17.84
CA GLU A 55 -5.85 6.81 18.15
C GLU A 55 -5.01 7.32 16.99
N LEU A 56 -5.31 6.89 15.78
CA LEU A 56 -4.58 7.30 14.58
C LEU A 56 -4.69 8.80 14.29
N ILE A 57 -5.65 9.52 14.89
CA ILE A 57 -5.77 10.99 14.81
C ILE A 57 -4.54 11.69 15.40
N SER A 58 -3.89 11.08 16.40
CA SER A 58 -2.72 11.66 17.07
C SER A 58 -1.48 11.77 16.17
N ILE A 59 -1.48 11.08 15.02
CA ILE A 59 -0.35 11.06 14.10
C ILE A 59 -0.33 12.36 13.29
N ASN A 60 0.65 13.21 13.60
CA ASN A 60 0.90 14.44 12.87
C ASN A 60 2.23 14.36 12.13
N VAL A 61 2.18 14.45 10.81
CA VAL A 61 3.34 14.41 9.91
C VAL A 61 3.14 15.50 8.86
N VAL A 62 4.23 16.07 8.36
CA VAL A 62 4.18 17.05 7.27
C VAL A 62 3.97 16.35 5.92
N PRO A 63 3.25 16.93 4.95
CA PRO A 63 3.17 16.36 3.60
C PRO A 63 4.55 16.18 2.96
N PHE A 64 4.75 15.06 2.27
CA PHE A 64 6.03 14.71 1.63
C PHE A 64 5.80 14.05 0.26
N LYS A 65 6.90 13.77 -0.45
CA LYS A 65 6.89 13.15 -1.78
C LYS A 65 7.60 11.80 -1.76
N LEU A 66 7.04 10.84 -2.49
CA LEU A 66 7.63 9.51 -2.67
C LEU A 66 8.05 9.30 -4.11
N ALA A 67 9.33 9.00 -4.32
CA ALA A 67 9.82 8.50 -5.60
C ALA A 67 9.48 7.01 -5.73
N VAL A 68 8.79 6.65 -6.81
CA VAL A 68 8.44 5.28 -7.16
C VAL A 68 9.20 4.94 -8.43
N ALA A 69 10.10 3.96 -8.35
CA ALA A 69 10.92 3.58 -9.49
C ALA A 69 11.43 2.15 -9.39
N GLY A 70 11.42 1.47 -10.53
CA GLY A 70 11.73 0.05 -10.66
C GLY A 70 10.59 -0.85 -10.21
N CYS A 71 10.65 -2.09 -10.66
CA CYS A 71 9.65 -3.12 -10.36
C CYS A 71 10.33 -4.40 -9.87
N GLN A 72 9.56 -5.27 -9.25
CA GLN A 72 10.02 -6.61 -8.88
C GLN A 72 8.83 -7.57 -8.73
N PHE A 73 9.16 -8.84 -8.55
CA PHE A 73 8.21 -9.87 -8.17
C PHE A 73 8.45 -10.35 -6.75
N PHE A 74 7.38 -10.51 -5.98
CA PHE A 74 7.37 -11.38 -4.82
C PHE A 74 6.86 -12.76 -5.20
N ASN A 75 7.54 -13.82 -4.75
CA ASN A 75 7.24 -15.21 -5.08
C ASN A 75 7.13 -15.49 -6.58
N ALA A 76 8.12 -15.03 -7.37
CA ALA A 76 8.09 -15.03 -8.83
C ALA A 76 7.73 -16.38 -9.46
N HIS A 77 8.27 -17.50 -8.95
CA HIS A 77 7.99 -18.86 -9.44
C HIS A 77 7.03 -19.65 -8.52
N GLY A 78 6.31 -18.95 -7.64
CA GLY A 78 5.34 -19.56 -6.73
C GLY A 78 3.97 -19.75 -7.36
N ALA A 79 3.08 -20.46 -6.66
CA ALA A 79 1.68 -20.62 -7.07
C ALA A 79 0.94 -19.28 -7.23
N LYS A 80 1.39 -18.24 -6.49
CA LYS A 80 0.89 -16.87 -6.52
C LYS A 80 2.05 -15.89 -6.51
N ALA A 81 2.38 -15.35 -7.68
CA ALA A 81 3.35 -14.27 -7.82
C ALA A 81 2.66 -12.90 -7.68
N ILE A 82 3.39 -11.93 -7.15
CA ILE A 82 2.90 -10.55 -6.96
C ILE A 82 3.85 -9.62 -7.66
N PHE A 83 3.37 -8.92 -8.69
CA PHE A 83 4.12 -7.91 -9.40
C PHE A 83 3.93 -6.55 -8.73
N VAL A 84 5.03 -5.87 -8.42
CA VAL A 84 5.00 -4.62 -7.63
C VAL A 84 5.94 -3.57 -8.19
N LEU A 85 5.60 -2.30 -7.94
CA LEU A 85 6.54 -1.18 -8.07
C LEU A 85 7.19 -0.88 -6.73
N ASN A 86 8.46 -0.51 -6.80
CA ASN A 86 9.25 -0.20 -5.62
C ASN A 86 9.10 1.27 -5.25
N VAL A 87 8.89 1.53 -3.96
CA VAL A 87 9.03 2.87 -3.40
C VAL A 87 10.49 3.03 -2.98
N LYS A 88 11.15 4.10 -3.42
CA LYS A 88 12.54 4.38 -3.04
C LYS A 88 12.62 4.67 -1.53
N PRO A 89 13.77 4.38 -0.88
CA PRO A 89 13.97 4.72 0.52
C PRO A 89 13.66 6.19 0.78
N ASN A 90 12.79 6.44 1.76
CA ASN A 90 12.34 7.77 2.13
C ASN A 90 12.21 7.84 3.65
N LYS A 91 12.75 8.91 4.25
CA LYS A 91 12.83 9.07 5.71
C LYS A 91 11.43 9.31 6.29
N GLU A 92 10.66 10.20 5.68
CA GLU A 92 9.32 10.60 6.14
C GLU A 92 8.36 9.41 6.13
N LEU A 93 8.46 8.53 5.14
CA LEU A 93 7.69 7.28 5.06
C LEU A 93 8.09 6.28 6.16
N SER A 94 9.39 6.20 6.45
CA SER A 94 9.89 5.31 7.51
C SER A 94 9.41 5.78 8.88
N GLU A 95 9.43 7.10 9.12
CA GLU A 95 8.91 7.72 10.34
C GLU A 95 7.39 7.53 10.47
N LEU A 96 6.63 7.76 9.39
CA LEU A 96 5.18 7.51 9.37
C LEU A 96 4.85 6.05 9.70
N HIS A 97 5.56 5.09 9.07
CA HIS A 97 5.41 3.67 9.37
C HIS A 97 5.68 3.37 10.85
N GLN A 98 6.73 3.94 11.43
CA GLN A 98 7.09 3.75 12.84
C GLN A 98 6.04 4.34 13.78
N LEU A 99 5.59 5.58 13.54
CA LEU A 99 4.53 6.22 14.33
C LEU A 99 3.25 5.39 14.35
N ILE A 100 2.78 4.96 13.18
CA ILE A 100 1.60 4.08 13.06
C ILE A 100 1.83 2.77 13.81
N SER A 101 3.00 2.16 13.66
CA SER A 101 3.32 0.89 14.33
C SER A 101 3.31 1.02 15.84
N MET A 102 3.85 2.12 16.39
CA MET A 102 3.83 2.40 17.82
C MET A 102 2.40 2.59 18.32
N VAL A 103 1.59 3.42 17.65
CA VAL A 103 0.18 3.64 18.04
C VAL A 103 -0.59 2.31 18.07
N LEU A 104 -0.42 1.46 17.06
CA LEU A 104 -1.09 0.17 16.99
C LEU A 104 -0.59 -0.81 18.05
N LEU A 105 0.71 -0.79 18.39
CA LEU A 105 1.27 -1.61 19.46
C LEU A 105 0.66 -1.27 20.82
N HIS A 106 0.47 0.01 21.12
CA HIS A 106 -0.21 0.45 22.36
C HIS A 106 -1.68 -0.03 22.43
N ARG A 107 -2.30 -0.33 21.29
CA ARG A 107 -3.63 -0.94 21.19
C ARG A 107 -3.61 -2.47 21.14
N GLY A 108 -2.48 -3.10 21.43
CA GLY A 108 -2.36 -4.56 21.50
C GLY A 108 -2.24 -5.24 20.13
N VAL A 109 -2.08 -4.48 19.04
CA VAL A 109 -1.78 -5.05 17.73
C VAL A 109 -0.35 -5.58 17.76
N LYS A 110 -0.18 -6.88 17.50
CA LYS A 110 1.14 -7.53 17.48
C LYS A 110 2.09 -6.82 16.53
N ALA A 111 3.37 -6.72 16.91
CA ALA A 111 4.40 -6.16 16.04
C ALA A 111 4.54 -6.96 14.73
N GLU A 112 4.94 -6.27 13.65
CA GLU A 112 5.30 -6.93 12.40
C GLU A 112 6.75 -7.41 12.49
N GLU A 113 6.97 -8.73 12.43
CA GLU A 113 8.32 -9.30 12.48
C GLU A 113 9.07 -9.16 11.16
N ARG A 114 8.34 -8.92 10.07
CA ARG A 114 8.91 -8.79 8.73
C ARG A 114 9.45 -7.39 8.52
N LYS A 115 10.58 -7.30 7.83
CA LYS A 115 11.12 -6.02 7.36
C LYS A 115 10.07 -5.30 6.51
N TYR A 116 9.86 -4.01 6.80
CA TYR A 116 9.01 -3.15 5.98
C TYR A 116 9.67 -2.91 4.61
N VAL A 117 8.97 -3.30 3.55
CA VAL A 117 9.38 -3.09 2.15
C VAL A 117 8.24 -2.37 1.45
N PRO A 118 8.27 -1.03 1.36
CA PRO A 118 7.19 -0.25 0.77
C PRO A 118 7.12 -0.49 -0.75
N HIS A 119 5.92 -0.80 -1.22
CA HIS A 119 5.67 -1.14 -2.61
C HIS A 119 4.22 -0.85 -3.01
N ILE A 120 3.97 -0.75 -4.31
CA ILE A 120 2.63 -0.66 -4.88
C ILE A 120 2.36 -1.97 -5.61
N THR A 121 1.34 -2.71 -5.19
CA THR A 121 0.94 -3.91 -5.92
C THR A 121 0.28 -3.54 -7.24
N LEU A 122 0.83 -4.02 -8.35
CA LEU A 122 0.27 -3.81 -9.69
C LEU A 122 -0.62 -5.00 -10.11
N ALA A 123 -0.14 -6.22 -9.88
CA ALA A 123 -0.88 -7.42 -10.25
C ALA A 123 -0.62 -8.58 -9.30
N ARG A 124 -1.60 -9.47 -9.20
CA ARG A 124 -1.48 -10.78 -8.56
C ARG A 124 -1.71 -11.84 -9.62
N ILE A 125 -0.72 -12.72 -9.79
CA ILE A 125 -0.65 -13.66 -10.92
C ILE A 125 -0.71 -15.08 -10.36
N ASN A 126 -1.67 -15.87 -10.84
CA ASN A 126 -1.70 -17.30 -10.55
C ASN A 126 -0.87 -18.02 -11.60
N ARG A 127 0.13 -18.83 -11.18
CA ARG A 127 1.04 -19.56 -12.07
C ARG A 127 1.69 -18.67 -13.15
N SER A 128 2.60 -17.80 -12.73
CA SER A 128 3.45 -17.02 -13.65
C SER A 128 4.37 -17.94 -14.46
N SER A 129 4.58 -17.58 -15.73
CA SER A 129 5.64 -18.13 -16.58
C SER A 129 6.85 -17.20 -16.58
N ASP A 130 8.04 -17.74 -16.86
CA ASP A 130 9.27 -16.94 -16.96
C ASP A 130 9.16 -15.86 -18.05
N THR A 131 8.52 -16.19 -19.18
CA THR A 131 8.25 -15.23 -20.26
C THR A 131 7.43 -14.01 -19.82
N LEU A 132 6.41 -14.22 -18.97
CA LEU A 132 5.58 -13.12 -18.43
C LEU A 132 6.37 -12.28 -17.43
N ILE A 133 7.18 -12.94 -16.59
CA ILE A 133 8.05 -12.27 -15.62
C ILE A 133 9.04 -11.36 -16.35
N ASP A 134 9.74 -11.89 -17.34
CA ASP A 134 10.75 -11.15 -18.12
C ASP A 134 10.12 -9.95 -18.86
N SER A 135 8.95 -10.15 -19.48
CA SER A 135 8.19 -9.07 -20.14
C SER A 135 7.88 -7.92 -19.17
N LEU A 136 7.30 -8.25 -18.00
CA LEU A 136 6.89 -7.26 -17.01
C LEU A 136 8.09 -6.55 -16.36
N LEU A 137 9.19 -7.27 -16.11
CA LEU A 137 10.42 -6.68 -15.61
C LEU A 137 11.07 -5.73 -16.62
N ALA A 138 11.09 -6.11 -17.90
CA ALA A 138 11.61 -5.26 -18.97
C ALA A 138 10.80 -3.96 -19.12
N GLN A 139 9.47 -4.03 -19.04
CA GLN A 139 8.57 -2.85 -19.07
C GLN A 139 8.83 -1.92 -17.87
N GLY A 140 9.07 -2.47 -16.68
CA GLY A 140 9.22 -1.67 -15.47
C GLY A 140 10.59 -1.02 -15.27
N GLY A 141 11.58 -1.30 -16.13
CA GLY A 141 12.90 -0.66 -16.09
C GLY A 141 12.87 0.84 -16.35
N CYS A 142 11.85 1.35 -17.06
CA CYS A 142 11.74 2.77 -17.45
C CYS A 142 10.73 3.57 -16.61
N VAL A 143 10.01 2.94 -15.70
CA VAL A 143 8.94 3.61 -14.94
C VAL A 143 9.53 4.34 -13.73
N SER A 144 9.40 5.68 -13.74
CA SER A 144 9.68 6.55 -12.60
C SER A 144 8.56 7.56 -12.46
N THR A 145 7.91 7.59 -11.30
CA THR A 145 6.84 8.55 -10.99
C THR A 145 6.97 9.04 -9.55
N GLU A 146 6.28 10.13 -9.23
CA GLU A 146 6.28 10.73 -7.91
C GLU A 146 4.86 10.73 -7.33
N LEU A 147 4.74 10.33 -6.06
CA LEU A 147 3.50 10.41 -5.31
C LEU A 147 3.57 11.53 -4.28
N SER A 148 2.62 12.46 -4.35
CA SER A 148 2.41 13.43 -3.29
C SER A 148 1.62 12.76 -2.15
N VAL A 149 2.22 12.71 -0.96
CA VAL A 149 1.62 12.13 0.23
C VAL A 149 1.12 13.26 1.12
N THR A 150 -0.20 13.42 1.16
CA THR A 150 -0.90 14.43 1.97
C THR A 150 -1.65 13.81 3.14
N GLY A 151 -1.51 12.50 3.35
CA GLY A 151 -2.23 11.78 4.38
C GLY A 151 -2.11 10.27 4.21
N PHE A 152 -2.79 9.55 5.10
CA PHE A 152 -2.97 8.10 4.99
C PHE A 152 -4.41 7.72 5.31
N ILE A 153 -4.78 6.48 5.00
CA ILE A 153 -6.14 5.98 5.13
C ILE A 153 -6.12 4.68 5.94
N LEU A 154 -7.10 4.51 6.82
CA LEU A 154 -7.45 3.22 7.41
C LEU A 154 -8.48 2.54 6.49
N TYR A 155 -8.10 1.41 5.92
CA TYR A 155 -8.97 0.60 5.07
C TYR A 155 -9.50 -0.63 5.80
N CYS A 156 -10.70 -1.05 5.41
CA CYS A 156 -11.23 -2.39 5.64
C CYS A 156 -11.16 -3.21 4.36
N SER A 157 -10.51 -4.37 4.41
CA SER A 157 -10.52 -5.35 3.34
C SER A 157 -11.71 -6.29 3.51
N ALA A 158 -12.68 -6.19 2.61
CA ALA A 158 -13.79 -7.13 2.50
C ALA A 158 -13.52 -8.17 1.41
N ARG A 159 -14.00 -9.41 1.62
CA ARG A 159 -13.93 -10.48 0.62
C ARG A 159 -15.35 -10.77 0.11
N VAL A 160 -15.80 -10.16 -0.98
CA VAL A 160 -17.06 -10.58 -1.64
C VAL A 160 -17.21 -10.08 -3.05
N PRO A 161 -17.71 -10.91 -3.98
CA PRO A 161 -16.97 -11.96 -4.72
C PRO A 161 -15.63 -11.50 -5.32
N THR A 162 -15.31 -10.21 -5.23
CA THR A 162 -14.04 -9.59 -5.56
C THR A 162 -13.50 -8.89 -4.31
N PRO A 163 -12.19 -8.95 -3.99
CA PRO A 163 -11.63 -8.14 -2.91
C PRO A 163 -11.96 -6.65 -3.12
N SER A 164 -12.48 -5.98 -2.09
CA SER A 164 -12.67 -4.53 -2.10
C SER A 164 -12.02 -3.90 -0.88
N TYR A 165 -11.56 -2.66 -1.04
CA TYR A 165 -11.06 -1.84 0.05
C TYR A 165 -12.07 -0.73 0.33
N ILE A 166 -12.62 -0.74 1.53
CA ILE A 166 -13.57 0.25 2.01
C ILE A 166 -12.79 1.23 2.88
N LYS A 167 -12.80 2.52 2.52
CA LYS A 167 -12.20 3.57 3.35
C LYS A 167 -13.00 3.68 4.65
N ARG A 168 -12.36 3.45 5.79
CA ARG A 168 -12.97 3.69 7.10
C ARG A 168 -12.75 5.12 7.56
N ARG A 169 -11.53 5.62 7.43
CA ARG A 169 -11.16 6.98 7.81
C ARG A 169 -9.91 7.46 7.06
N GLU A 170 -9.91 8.74 6.69
CA GLU A 170 -8.76 9.43 6.12
C GLU A 170 -8.13 10.35 7.19
N TYR A 171 -6.80 10.41 7.19
CA TYR A 171 -6.00 11.23 8.09
C TYR A 171 -5.15 12.16 7.24
N ILE A 172 -5.54 13.43 7.17
CA ILE A 172 -4.89 14.44 6.34
C ILE A 172 -3.76 15.09 7.14
N PHE A 173 -2.60 15.14 6.54
CA PHE A 173 -1.43 15.83 7.08
C PHE A 173 -1.65 17.34 7.03
N THR A 174 -1.51 17.97 8.19
CA THR A 174 -1.56 19.42 8.28
C THR A 174 -0.18 19.99 7.97
N LYS A 175 -0.11 21.06 7.17
CA LYS A 175 1.10 21.88 7.15
C LYS A 175 1.22 22.52 8.54
N PRO A 176 2.39 22.49 9.19
CA PRO A 176 2.58 23.30 10.37
C PRO A 176 2.33 24.75 9.96
N ASN A 177 1.46 25.44 10.70
CA ASN A 177 1.30 26.89 10.54
C ASN A 177 2.70 27.49 10.78
N ALA A 178 3.25 28.09 9.73
CA ALA A 178 4.50 28.84 9.79
C ALA A 178 4.35 30.04 10.72
#